data_AF-A0A7J9GU24-F1
#
_entry.id   AF-A0A7J9GU24-F1
#
_cell.length_a   1.000
_cell.length_b   1.000
_cell.length_c   1.000
_cell.angle_alpha   90.00
_cell.angle_beta   90.00
_cell.angle_gamma   90.00
#
_symmetry.space_group_name_H-M   'P 1'
#
loop_
_entity.id
_entity.type
_entity.pdbx_description
1 polymer ?
#
loop_
_entity_poly.entity_id
_entity_poly.type
_entity_poly.pdbx_seq_one_letter_code
_entity_poly.pdbx_strand_id
1 'polypeptide(L)'
;MIDAIRACQHHEVGLTWIPVSPLWRTLRKVCNTHVFASMKLDATQYLRRNKIQELIANVGESCHKGEAIKIGQAVFDTTINLLSNTIFSADLADPNSSSAQEFRKIVCDIMVEAGKPNLADYFPLLKKIDPKGVRRWMTVHFNKLLNLFGNMFDESRQSRQSQDYSVSNDVLDTLFDIIEGGIEKLNKIIVTNLLLVLLKAKKELDEAIDKENPVEESGINRLPYLQSIIKETFRMHPAVPLLLRHQQALMLTFALDDGYAQDCFYRMLHLILRYLINCFDWKLEGEISPNEMNMKEKYGIAVQMVEPLLAILILV
;
A
#
# COMPACT_ATOMS: atom_id res chain seq x y z
N MET A 1 9.49 -15.90 -14.13
CA MET A 1 8.99 -14.51 -14.12
C MET A 1 7.51 -14.53 -14.44
N ILE A 2 6.70 -13.88 -13.59
CA ILE A 2 5.23 -13.80 -13.70
C ILE A 2 4.89 -13.01 -14.97
N ASP A 3 4.02 -13.54 -15.82
CA ASP A 3 3.68 -12.98 -17.12
C ASP A 3 2.96 -11.63 -17.00
N ALA A 4 2.14 -11.46 -15.97
CA ALA A 4 1.41 -10.23 -15.70
C ALA A 4 2.32 -9.01 -15.50
N ILE A 5 3.54 -9.20 -14.96
CA ILE A 5 4.51 -8.12 -14.69
C ILE A 5 5.13 -7.58 -15.98
N ARG A 6 5.02 -8.32 -17.09
CA ARG A 6 5.45 -7.85 -18.41
C ARG A 6 4.50 -6.79 -19.00
N ALA A 7 3.34 -6.59 -18.38
CA ALA A 7 2.45 -5.47 -18.69
C ALA A 7 3.23 -4.15 -18.65
N CYS A 8 3.03 -3.31 -19.67
CA CYS A 8 3.68 -2.00 -19.80
C CYS A 8 5.23 -2.05 -19.68
N GLN A 9 5.85 -3.19 -20.02
CA GLN A 9 7.29 -3.42 -19.86
C GLN A 9 7.80 -3.22 -18.43
N HIS A 10 6.93 -3.27 -17.41
CA HIS A 10 7.31 -2.96 -16.02
C HIS A 10 8.48 -3.81 -15.50
N HIS A 11 8.62 -5.04 -15.97
CA HIS A 11 9.78 -5.91 -15.67
C HIS A 11 11.16 -5.38 -16.11
N GLU A 12 11.22 -4.40 -17.00
CA GLU A 12 12.47 -3.81 -17.51
C GLU A 12 12.94 -2.60 -16.70
N VAL A 13 12.06 -2.02 -15.86
CA VAL A 13 12.33 -0.77 -15.13
C VAL A 13 11.94 -0.80 -13.66
N GLY A 14 11.04 -1.68 -13.24
CA GLY A 14 10.57 -1.79 -11.87
C GLY A 14 11.64 -2.39 -10.95
N LEU A 15 12.01 -1.67 -9.88
CA LEU A 15 13.06 -2.03 -8.92
C LEU A 15 13.00 -3.50 -8.47
N THR A 16 11.81 -4.04 -8.20
CA THR A 16 11.59 -5.43 -7.75
C THR A 16 11.90 -6.49 -8.81
N TRP A 17 11.91 -6.13 -10.09
CA TRP A 17 11.90 -7.08 -11.21
C TRP A 17 13.14 -7.00 -12.09
N ILE A 18 13.84 -5.86 -12.09
CA ILE A 18 15.06 -5.69 -12.86
C ILE A 18 16.22 -6.46 -12.22
N PRO A 19 17.14 -7.03 -13.02
CA PRO A 19 18.33 -7.67 -12.48
C PRO A 19 19.27 -6.65 -11.84
N VAL A 20 20.18 -7.13 -10.99
CA VAL A 20 21.27 -6.33 -10.43
C VAL A 20 22.05 -5.68 -11.57
N SER A 21 21.93 -4.36 -11.66
CA SER A 21 22.39 -3.52 -12.76
C SER A 21 22.67 -2.11 -12.24
N PRO A 22 23.32 -1.21 -13.02
CA PRO A 22 23.48 0.18 -12.62
C PRO A 22 22.15 0.85 -12.25
N LEU A 23 21.09 0.64 -13.04
CA LEU A 23 19.76 1.17 -12.76
C LEU A 23 19.19 0.64 -11.43
N TRP A 24 19.31 -0.67 -11.17
CA TRP A 24 18.88 -1.25 -9.90
C TRP A 24 19.63 -0.66 -8.70
N ARG A 25 20.96 -0.49 -8.81
CA ARG A 25 21.77 0.10 -7.73
C ARG A 25 21.37 1.55 -7.46
N THR A 26 21.13 2.32 -8.53
CA THR A 26 20.62 3.69 -8.44
C THR A 26 19.27 3.74 -7.72
N LEU A 27 18.27 2.99 -8.20
CA LEU A 27 16.94 2.97 -7.59
C LEU A 27 16.98 2.53 -6.12
N ARG A 28 17.77 1.50 -5.80
CA ARG A 28 17.93 1.03 -4.42
C ARG A 28 18.58 2.09 -3.54
N LYS A 29 19.60 2.79 -4.05
CA LYS A 29 20.22 3.92 -3.34
C LYS A 29 19.20 5.02 -3.07
N VAL A 30 18.45 5.48 -4.08
CA VAL A 30 17.37 6.48 -3.93
C VAL A 30 16.39 6.08 -2.84
N CYS A 31 15.89 4.86 -2.90
CA CYS A 31 14.96 4.35 -1.90
C CYS A 31 15.55 4.43 -0.50
N ASN A 32 16.77 3.93 -0.30
CA ASN A 32 17.37 3.85 1.03
C ASN A 32 17.83 5.21 1.58
N THR A 33 18.31 6.12 0.73
CA THR A 33 18.90 7.40 1.17
C THR A 33 17.91 8.56 1.14
N HIS A 34 16.85 8.49 0.33
CA HIS A 34 15.98 9.63 0.07
C HIS A 34 14.50 9.36 0.30
N VAL A 35 14.02 8.12 0.08
CA VAL A 35 12.60 7.78 0.26
C VAL A 35 12.33 7.23 1.66
N PHE A 36 13.15 6.30 2.12
CA PHE A 36 12.95 5.56 3.38
C PHE A 36 13.99 5.88 4.46
N ALA A 37 14.85 6.87 4.22
CA ALA A 37 15.73 7.36 5.26
C ALA A 37 14.89 7.88 6.45
N SER A 38 15.29 7.52 7.68
CA SER A 38 14.57 7.90 8.90
C SER A 38 14.29 9.41 8.97
N MET A 39 15.28 10.24 8.67
CA MET A 39 15.13 11.71 8.64
C MET A 39 14.06 12.20 7.66
N LYS A 40 13.88 11.52 6.52
CA LYS A 40 12.84 11.87 5.52
C LYS A 40 11.45 11.40 5.96
N LEU A 41 11.37 10.24 6.61
CA LEU A 41 10.14 9.81 7.26
C LEU A 41 9.76 10.76 8.40
N ASP A 42 10.71 11.27 9.17
CA ASP A 42 10.45 12.22 10.24
C ASP A 42 9.99 13.59 9.71
N ALA A 43 10.59 14.07 8.60
CA ALA A 43 10.18 15.32 7.95
C ALA A 43 8.71 15.31 7.49
N THR A 44 8.17 14.14 7.15
CA THR A 44 6.76 13.95 6.73
C THR A 44 5.85 13.52 7.89
N GLN A 45 6.32 13.55 9.14
CA GLN A 45 5.52 13.12 10.30
C GLN A 45 4.25 13.94 10.50
N TYR A 46 4.29 15.26 10.22
CA TYR A 46 3.14 16.14 10.37
C TYR A 46 2.00 15.77 9.39
N LEU A 47 2.35 15.45 8.13
CA LEU A 47 1.42 14.95 7.12
C LEU A 47 0.72 13.68 7.59
N ARG A 48 1.49 12.73 8.13
CA ARG A 48 0.93 11.50 8.70
C ARG A 48 0.00 11.77 9.87
N ARG A 49 0.38 12.68 10.79
CA ARG A 49 -0.48 13.06 11.93
C ARG A 49 -1.79 13.68 11.46
N ASN A 50 -1.76 14.57 10.47
CA ASN A 50 -2.97 15.21 9.95
C ASN A 50 -3.96 14.18 9.38
N LYS A 51 -3.49 13.23 8.58
CA LYS A 51 -4.34 12.16 8.03
C LYS A 51 -4.94 11.25 9.11
N ILE A 52 -4.18 10.99 10.18
CA ILE A 52 -4.72 10.27 11.35
C ILE A 52 -5.81 11.09 12.05
N GLN A 53 -5.64 12.41 12.21
CA GLN A 53 -6.67 13.26 12.80
C GLN A 53 -7.94 13.31 11.93
N GLU A 54 -7.81 13.36 10.61
CA GLU A 54 -8.94 13.25 9.69
C GLU A 54 -9.67 11.91 9.83
N LEU A 55 -8.94 10.79 9.94
CA LEU A 55 -9.54 9.49 10.23
C LEU A 55 -10.32 9.53 11.55
N ILE A 56 -9.72 10.04 12.63
CA ILE A 56 -10.38 10.12 13.94
C ILE A 56 -11.62 11.01 13.87
N ALA A 57 -11.59 12.13 13.14
CA ALA A 57 -12.73 13.00 12.96
C ALA A 57 -13.87 12.31 12.20
N ASN A 58 -13.56 11.68 11.06
CA ASN A 58 -14.55 10.96 10.24
C ASN A 58 -15.19 9.79 11.02
N VAL A 59 -14.35 9.04 11.73
CA VAL A 59 -14.78 7.92 12.57
C VAL A 59 -15.57 8.42 13.78
N GLY A 60 -15.12 9.51 14.39
CA GLY A 60 -15.81 10.18 15.50
C GLY A 60 -17.21 10.65 15.10
N GLU A 61 -17.40 11.17 13.89
CA GLU A 61 -18.72 11.55 13.40
C GLU A 61 -19.66 10.33 13.31
N SER A 62 -19.16 9.20 12.81
CA SER A 62 -19.94 7.94 12.74
C SER A 62 -20.26 7.39 14.14
N CYS A 63 -19.32 7.51 15.08
CA CYS A 63 -19.50 7.17 16.49
C CYS A 63 -20.63 7.99 17.14
N HIS A 64 -20.65 9.32 16.95
CA HIS A 64 -21.72 10.17 17.49
C HIS A 64 -23.11 9.83 16.95
N LYS A 65 -23.19 9.34 15.71
CA LYS A 65 -24.44 8.88 15.08
C LYS A 65 -24.84 7.46 15.48
N GLY A 66 -23.94 6.70 16.13
CA GLY A 66 -24.14 5.28 16.41
C GLY A 66 -24.14 4.41 15.15
N GLU A 67 -23.54 4.88 14.06
CA GLU A 67 -23.52 4.19 12.78
C GLU A 67 -22.35 3.19 12.71
N ALA A 68 -22.60 2.03 12.13
CA ALA A 68 -21.56 1.04 11.92
C ALA A 68 -20.63 1.46 10.76
N ILE A 69 -19.33 1.29 10.97
CA ILE A 69 -18.30 1.56 9.96
C ILE A 69 -17.68 0.27 9.43
N LYS A 70 -17.27 0.28 8.16
CA LYS A 70 -16.49 -0.79 7.54
C LYS A 70 -15.01 -0.61 7.91
N ILE A 71 -14.55 -1.26 8.99
CA ILE A 71 -13.20 -1.04 9.54
C ILE A 71 -12.12 -1.29 8.48
N GLY A 72 -12.17 -2.44 7.81
CA GLY A 72 -11.16 -2.80 6.80
C GLY A 72 -11.07 -1.79 5.66
N GLN A 73 -12.20 -1.16 5.30
CA GLN A 73 -12.22 -0.09 4.31
C GLN A 73 -11.64 1.22 4.87
N ALA A 74 -12.02 1.64 6.07
CA ALA A 74 -11.51 2.86 6.69
C ALA A 74 -9.97 2.81 6.88
N VAL A 75 -9.45 1.67 7.33
CA VAL A 75 -8.00 1.46 7.48
C VAL A 75 -7.31 1.43 6.11
N PHE A 76 -7.89 0.78 5.11
CA PHE A 76 -7.33 0.74 3.75
C PHE A 76 -7.28 2.13 3.11
N ASP A 77 -8.38 2.87 3.15
CA ASP A 77 -8.48 4.22 2.58
C ASP A 77 -7.52 5.19 3.29
N THR A 78 -7.39 5.10 4.63
CA THR A 78 -6.41 5.88 5.39
C THR A 78 -4.98 5.50 5.04
N THR A 79 -4.70 4.21 4.84
CA THR A 79 -3.35 3.74 4.46
C THR A 79 -2.96 4.28 3.09
N ILE A 80 -3.88 4.24 2.11
CA ILE A 80 -3.66 4.83 0.79
C ILE A 80 -3.40 6.33 0.91
N ASN A 81 -4.20 7.06 1.69
CA ASN A 81 -4.01 8.50 1.89
C ASN A 81 -2.69 8.82 2.61
N LEU A 82 -2.28 8.05 3.62
CA LEU A 82 -0.98 8.23 4.27
C LEU A 82 0.18 8.04 3.28
N LEU A 83 0.13 7.00 2.45
CA LEU A 83 1.14 6.72 1.44
C LEU A 83 1.14 7.81 0.35
N SER A 84 -0.02 8.11 -0.21
CA SER A 84 -0.14 9.08 -1.31
C SER A 84 0.19 10.49 -0.85
N ASN A 85 -0.12 10.86 0.39
CA ASN A 85 0.25 12.15 0.95
C ASN A 85 1.76 12.21 1.27
N THR A 86 2.37 11.14 1.76
CA THR A 86 3.84 11.06 1.93
C THR A 86 4.57 11.18 0.60
N ILE A 87 4.00 10.64 -0.48
CA ILE A 87 4.65 10.59 -1.79
C ILE A 87 4.39 11.86 -2.62
N PHE A 88 3.15 12.35 -2.63
CA PHE A 88 2.64 13.37 -3.54
C PHE A 88 1.92 14.53 -2.85
N SER A 89 1.79 14.50 -1.52
CA SER A 89 0.95 15.43 -0.77
C SER A 89 -0.51 15.49 -1.26
N ALA A 90 -1.02 14.38 -1.80
CA ALA A 90 -2.36 14.26 -2.36
C ALA A 90 -3.14 13.10 -1.74
N ASP A 91 -4.47 13.25 -1.64
CA ASP A 91 -5.37 12.20 -1.15
C ASP A 91 -5.91 11.38 -2.32
N LEU A 92 -5.56 10.08 -2.37
CA LEU A 92 -5.96 9.17 -3.44
C LEU A 92 -7.11 8.21 -3.06
N ALA A 93 -7.65 8.33 -1.85
CA ALA A 93 -8.80 7.56 -1.37
C ALA A 93 -9.92 8.45 -0.78
N ASP A 94 -10.01 9.73 -1.18
CA ASP A 94 -11.14 10.59 -0.82
C ASP A 94 -12.46 10.03 -1.41
N PRO A 95 -13.45 9.69 -0.57
CA PRO A 95 -14.72 9.14 -1.03
C PRO A 95 -15.53 10.12 -1.88
N ASN A 96 -15.30 11.44 -1.79
CA ASN A 96 -16.00 12.45 -2.58
C ASN A 96 -15.33 12.73 -3.93
N SER A 97 -14.13 12.20 -4.15
CA SER A 97 -13.37 12.39 -5.39
C SER A 97 -13.58 11.22 -6.34
N SER A 98 -14.06 11.51 -7.55
CA SER A 98 -14.26 10.50 -8.60
C SER A 98 -12.94 9.86 -9.05
N SER A 99 -11.84 10.63 -9.08
CA SER A 99 -10.51 10.12 -9.42
C SER A 99 -9.95 9.20 -8.34
N ALA A 100 -10.17 9.53 -7.06
CA ALA A 100 -9.78 8.67 -5.94
C ALA A 100 -10.58 7.36 -5.91
N GLN A 101 -11.89 7.41 -6.19
CA GLN A 101 -12.70 6.19 -6.34
C GLN A 101 -12.23 5.31 -7.50
N GLU A 102 -11.88 5.89 -8.65
CA GLU A 102 -11.33 5.14 -9.78
C GLU A 102 -9.97 4.52 -9.44
N PHE A 103 -9.07 5.29 -8.82
CA PHE A 103 -7.77 4.80 -8.35
C PHE A 103 -7.92 3.62 -7.38
N ARG A 104 -8.76 3.78 -6.35
CA ARG A 104 -9.08 2.74 -5.37
C ARG A 104 -9.55 1.47 -6.05
N LYS A 105 -10.49 1.60 -6.99
CA LYS A 105 -10.99 0.46 -7.78
C LYS A 105 -9.86 -0.24 -8.54
N ILE A 106 -9.01 0.51 -9.23
CA ILE A 106 -7.88 -0.04 -10.01
C ILE A 106 -6.92 -0.81 -9.11
N VAL A 107 -6.52 -0.24 -7.96
CA VAL A 107 -5.60 -0.88 -7.01
C VAL A 107 -6.22 -2.17 -6.46
N CYS A 108 -7.48 -2.12 -6.02
CA CYS A 108 -8.21 -3.30 -5.53
C CYS A 108 -8.33 -4.38 -6.60
N ASP A 109 -8.69 -4.02 -7.83
CA ASP A 109 -8.84 -4.95 -8.94
C ASP A 109 -7.49 -5.63 -9.27
N ILE A 110 -6.38 -4.86 -9.28
CA ILE A 110 -5.02 -5.42 -9.49
C ILE A 110 -4.69 -6.41 -8.38
N MET A 111 -4.98 -6.07 -7.12
CA MET A 111 -4.75 -6.96 -5.99
C MET A 111 -5.58 -8.25 -6.09
N VAL A 112 -6.83 -8.18 -6.53
CA VAL A 112 -7.65 -9.39 -6.74
C VAL A 112 -7.09 -10.26 -7.86
N GLU A 113 -6.82 -9.68 -9.04
CA GLU A 113 -6.37 -10.43 -10.21
C GLU A 113 -4.98 -11.02 -10.03
N ALA A 114 -4.07 -10.28 -9.41
CA ALA A 114 -2.69 -10.73 -9.27
C ALA A 114 -2.54 -11.95 -8.32
N GLY A 115 -3.55 -12.28 -7.51
CA GLY A 115 -3.53 -13.50 -6.69
C GLY A 115 -4.23 -14.70 -7.29
N LYS A 116 -4.84 -14.54 -8.47
CA LYS A 116 -5.42 -15.67 -9.18
C LYS A 116 -4.31 -16.47 -9.87
N PRO A 117 -4.35 -17.81 -9.83
CA PRO A 117 -3.42 -18.62 -10.61
C PRO A 117 -3.57 -18.36 -12.12
N ASN A 118 -2.47 -17.94 -12.73
CA ASN A 118 -2.38 -17.68 -14.17
C ASN A 118 -1.59 -18.79 -14.86
N LEU A 119 -2.23 -19.50 -15.80
CA LEU A 119 -1.65 -20.65 -16.48
C LEU A 119 -0.39 -20.32 -17.26
N ALA A 120 -0.27 -19.08 -17.76
CA ALA A 120 0.92 -18.61 -18.47
C ALA A 120 2.17 -18.56 -17.58
N ASP A 121 2.01 -18.56 -16.24
CA ASP A 121 3.12 -18.61 -15.30
C ASP A 121 3.70 -20.01 -15.12
N TYR A 122 2.88 -21.05 -15.32
CA TYR A 122 3.25 -22.46 -15.18
C TYR A 122 3.68 -23.08 -16.51
N PHE A 123 3.08 -22.63 -17.62
CA PHE A 123 3.30 -23.18 -18.95
C PHE A 123 3.82 -22.09 -19.90
N PRO A 124 5.14 -22.00 -20.13
CA PRO A 124 5.74 -20.93 -20.94
C PRO A 124 5.17 -20.79 -22.35
N LEU A 125 4.72 -21.90 -22.96
CA LEU A 125 4.08 -21.92 -24.27
C LEU A 125 2.78 -21.08 -24.31
N LEU A 126 2.07 -20.98 -23.18
CA LEU A 126 0.81 -20.24 -23.08
C LEU A 126 1.00 -18.72 -22.96
N LYS A 127 2.22 -18.21 -22.70
CA LYS A 127 2.49 -16.76 -22.58
C LYS A 127 2.15 -15.97 -23.85
N LYS A 128 2.34 -16.60 -25.01
CA LYS A 128 2.06 -15.97 -26.31
C LYS A 128 0.57 -15.75 -26.53
N ILE A 129 -0.28 -16.66 -26.03
CA ILE A 129 -1.72 -16.62 -26.26
C ILE A 129 -2.49 -15.90 -25.15
N ASP A 130 -1.94 -15.82 -23.93
CA ASP A 130 -2.59 -15.21 -22.76
C ASP A 130 -4.02 -15.76 -22.54
N PRO A 131 -4.17 -17.05 -22.18
CA PRO A 131 -5.46 -17.76 -22.23
C PRO A 131 -6.55 -17.14 -21.37
N LYS A 132 -6.17 -16.55 -20.23
CA LYS A 132 -7.07 -15.87 -19.29
C LYS A 132 -7.06 -14.35 -19.47
N GLY A 133 -6.31 -13.83 -20.45
CA GLY A 133 -6.21 -12.39 -20.70
C GLY A 133 -5.55 -11.59 -19.57
N VAL A 134 -4.86 -12.23 -18.63
CA VAL A 134 -4.36 -11.59 -17.40
C VAL A 134 -3.33 -10.52 -17.74
N ARG A 135 -2.43 -10.80 -18.69
CA ARG A 135 -1.42 -9.81 -19.10
C ARG A 135 -2.05 -8.62 -19.82
N ARG A 136 -3.03 -8.87 -20.70
CA ARG A 136 -3.79 -7.79 -21.36
C ARG A 136 -4.57 -6.94 -20.36
N TRP A 137 -5.26 -7.59 -19.43
CA TRP A 137 -6.01 -6.95 -18.36
C TRP A 137 -5.09 -6.09 -17.46
N MET A 138 -3.94 -6.63 -17.06
CA MET A 138 -2.94 -5.93 -16.25
C MET A 138 -2.36 -4.73 -16.99
N THR A 139 -2.18 -4.83 -18.31
CA THR A 139 -1.72 -3.72 -19.17
C THR A 139 -2.68 -2.54 -19.12
N VAL A 140 -3.99 -2.80 -19.17
CA VAL A 140 -5.00 -1.72 -19.05
C VAL A 140 -4.89 -1.03 -17.69
N HIS A 141 -4.81 -1.79 -16.60
CA HIS A 141 -4.78 -1.23 -15.24
C HIS A 141 -3.46 -0.52 -14.92
N PHE A 142 -2.31 -1.07 -15.33
CA PHE A 142 -1.02 -0.40 -15.19
C PHE A 142 -0.96 0.88 -16.01
N ASN A 143 -1.49 0.91 -17.23
CA ASN A 143 -1.55 2.16 -18.00
C ASN A 143 -2.34 3.25 -17.27
N LYS A 144 -3.48 2.91 -16.65
CA LYS A 144 -4.24 3.89 -15.85
C LYS A 144 -3.43 4.42 -14.66
N LEU A 145 -2.76 3.55 -13.91
CA LEU A 145 -1.92 3.96 -12.78
C LEU A 145 -0.71 4.79 -13.23
N LEU A 146 0.00 4.37 -14.27
CA LEU A 146 1.15 5.08 -14.81
C LEU A 146 0.75 6.45 -15.37
N ASN A 147 -0.42 6.56 -16.00
CA ASN A 147 -0.97 7.85 -16.45
C ASN A 147 -1.31 8.74 -15.26
N LEU A 148 -1.97 8.22 -14.22
CA LEU A 148 -2.27 8.97 -13.01
C LEU A 148 -0.98 9.53 -12.38
N PHE A 149 0.01 8.66 -12.11
CA PHE A 149 1.29 9.11 -11.57
C PHE A 149 2.03 10.05 -12.52
N GLY A 150 1.90 9.83 -13.83
CA GLY A 150 2.47 10.70 -14.84
C GLY A 150 1.88 12.10 -14.82
N ASN A 151 0.56 12.23 -14.58
CA ASN A 151 -0.12 13.51 -14.44
C ASN A 151 0.31 14.20 -13.14
N MET A 152 0.30 13.49 -12.01
CA MET A 152 0.77 14.02 -10.72
C MET A 152 2.23 14.49 -10.80
N PHE A 153 3.09 13.71 -11.48
CA PHE A 153 4.47 14.10 -11.76
C PHE A 153 4.54 15.42 -12.55
N ASP A 154 3.74 15.56 -13.61
CA ASP A 154 3.76 16.78 -14.43
C ASP A 154 3.20 17.99 -13.67
N GLU A 155 2.11 17.80 -12.91
CA GLU A 155 1.50 18.83 -12.07
C GLU A 155 2.49 19.35 -11.03
N SER A 156 3.11 18.47 -10.24
CA SER A 156 4.12 18.86 -9.25
C SER A 156 5.34 19.54 -9.90
N ARG A 157 5.75 19.10 -11.10
CA ARG A 157 6.83 19.73 -11.84
C ARG A 157 6.47 21.15 -12.29
N GLN A 158 5.24 21.36 -12.74
CA GLN A 158 4.75 22.69 -13.14
C GLN A 158 4.63 23.62 -11.92
N SER A 159 4.11 23.11 -10.80
CA SER A 159 4.03 23.87 -9.53
C SER A 159 5.42 24.33 -9.07
N ARG A 160 6.45 23.48 -9.18
CA ARG A 160 7.85 23.85 -8.89
C ARG A 160 8.39 24.99 -9.74
N GLN A 161 7.90 25.16 -10.96
CA GLN A 161 8.30 26.23 -11.87
C GLN A 161 7.53 27.53 -11.65
N SER A 162 6.51 27.52 -10.78
CA SER A 162 5.74 28.70 -10.45
C SER A 162 6.47 29.62 -9.46
N GLN A 163 6.17 30.90 -9.49
CA GLN A 163 6.76 31.89 -8.58
C GLN A 163 6.31 31.74 -7.12
N ASP A 164 5.16 31.10 -6.88
CA ASP A 164 4.59 30.87 -5.55
C ASP A 164 4.93 29.48 -4.98
N TYR A 165 5.97 28.82 -5.50
CA TYR A 165 6.34 27.48 -5.08
C TYR A 165 6.75 27.43 -3.61
N SER A 166 6.05 26.58 -2.84
CA SER A 166 6.46 26.18 -1.49
C SER A 166 7.02 24.77 -1.51
N VAL A 167 8.17 24.57 -0.86
CA VAL A 167 8.82 23.26 -0.75
C VAL A 167 7.94 22.31 0.04
N SER A 168 7.44 21.26 -0.61
CA SER A 168 6.55 20.25 -0.03
C SER A 168 7.32 19.28 0.88
N ASN A 169 8.60 19.02 0.57
CA ASN A 169 9.44 18.00 1.21
C ASN A 169 8.90 16.56 1.11
N ASP A 170 7.90 16.31 0.25
CA ASP A 170 7.45 14.97 -0.06
C ASP A 170 8.48 14.18 -0.88
N VAL A 171 8.19 12.89 -1.10
CA VAL A 171 9.10 12.01 -1.84
C VAL A 171 9.28 12.52 -3.27
N LEU A 172 8.22 12.97 -3.94
CA LEU A 172 8.30 13.42 -5.31
C LEU A 172 9.15 14.69 -5.46
N ASP A 173 9.04 15.63 -4.52
CA ASP A 173 9.90 16.81 -4.42
C ASP A 173 11.39 16.42 -4.28
N THR A 174 11.68 15.45 -3.42
CA THR A 174 13.03 14.90 -3.25
C THR A 174 13.54 14.20 -4.52
N LEU A 175 12.66 13.50 -5.25
CA LEU A 175 13.02 12.87 -6.52
C LEU A 175 13.34 13.92 -7.60
N PHE A 176 12.66 15.07 -7.60
CA PHE A 176 13.00 16.17 -8.49
C PHE A 176 14.37 16.78 -8.18
N ASP A 177 14.73 16.95 -6.91
CA ASP A 177 16.08 17.40 -6.53
C ASP A 177 17.18 16.47 -7.09
N ILE A 178 16.94 15.15 -7.07
CA ILE A 178 17.87 14.16 -7.61
C ILE A 178 17.94 14.25 -9.14
N ILE A 179 16.80 14.42 -9.82
CA ILE A 179 16.73 14.58 -11.27
C ILE A 179 17.48 15.85 -11.71
N GLU A 180 17.24 16.98 -11.04
CA GLU A 180 17.84 18.28 -11.36
C GLU A 180 19.32 18.34 -11.01
N GLY A 181 19.73 17.67 -9.92
CA GLY A 181 21.13 17.56 -9.53
C GLY A 181 22.00 16.74 -10.50
N GLY A 182 21.39 15.98 -11.43
CA GLY A 182 22.09 15.22 -12.48
C GLY A 182 22.96 14.06 -11.97
N ILE A 183 22.90 13.76 -10.68
CA ILE A 183 23.69 12.71 -10.02
C ILE A 183 23.22 11.32 -10.47
N GLU A 184 21.93 11.19 -10.81
CA GLU A 184 21.31 9.93 -11.17
C GLU A 184 20.42 10.08 -12.41
N LYS A 185 20.47 9.11 -13.34
CA LYS A 185 19.68 9.13 -14.59
C LYS A 185 18.22 8.72 -14.33
N LEU A 186 17.54 9.43 -13.45
CA LEU A 186 16.11 9.28 -13.25
C LEU A 186 15.35 10.07 -14.33
N ASN A 187 14.25 9.52 -14.81
CA ASN A 187 13.34 10.18 -15.72
C ASN A 187 11.90 9.83 -15.33
N LYS A 188 10.92 10.48 -15.97
CA LYS A 188 9.49 10.27 -15.67
C LYS A 188 9.07 8.80 -15.74
N ILE A 189 9.56 8.02 -16.71
CA ILE A 189 9.21 6.60 -16.85
C ILE A 189 9.74 5.81 -15.66
N ILE A 190 10.99 6.04 -15.26
CA ILE A 190 11.61 5.37 -14.12
C ILE A 190 10.90 5.75 -12.82
N VAL A 191 10.60 7.03 -12.61
CA VAL A 191 9.90 7.51 -11.41
C VAL A 191 8.50 6.93 -11.32
N THR A 192 7.68 7.03 -12.37
CA THR A 192 6.31 6.47 -12.36
C THR A 192 6.29 4.94 -12.15
N ASN A 193 7.28 4.22 -12.67
CA ASN A 193 7.42 2.79 -12.39
C ASN A 193 7.92 2.49 -10.97
N LEU A 194 8.78 3.33 -10.41
CA LEU A 194 9.17 3.24 -9.00
C LEU A 194 7.96 3.45 -8.09
N LEU A 195 7.12 4.46 -8.36
CA LEU A 195 5.89 4.74 -7.63
C LEU A 195 4.92 3.53 -7.65
N LEU A 196 4.80 2.86 -8.81
CA LEU A 196 4.03 1.62 -8.93
C LEU A 196 4.58 0.47 -8.06
N VAL A 197 5.90 0.43 -7.84
CA VAL A 197 6.54 -0.52 -6.91
C VAL A 197 6.27 -0.14 -5.45
N LEU A 198 6.37 1.16 -5.11
CA LEU A 198 6.16 1.65 -3.74
C LEU A 198 4.75 1.34 -3.23
N LEU A 199 3.73 1.40 -4.08
CA LEU A 199 2.37 0.99 -3.72
C LEU A 199 2.19 -0.52 -3.47
N LYS A 200 3.16 -1.35 -3.88
CA LYS A 200 3.06 -2.83 -3.81
C LYS A 200 3.85 -3.48 -2.67
N ALA A 201 4.70 -2.75 -1.95
CA ALA A 201 5.64 -3.34 -0.99
C ALA A 201 4.93 -4.08 0.19
N LYS A 202 5.40 -5.30 0.54
CA LYS A 202 4.92 -6.13 1.68
C LYS A 202 5.94 -7.18 2.20
N LYS A 203 5.86 -7.44 3.54
CA LYS A 203 6.19 -8.58 4.41
C LYS A 203 7.08 -8.27 5.65
N GLU A 204 6.49 -8.25 6.84
CA GLU A 204 7.01 -8.67 8.17
C GLU A 204 6.10 -8.10 9.28
N LEU A 205 5.08 -8.88 9.65
CA LEU A 205 4.30 -8.63 10.87
C LEU A 205 4.54 -9.74 11.90
N ASP A 206 4.73 -10.98 11.44
CA ASP A 206 4.88 -12.12 12.36
C ASP A 206 6.17 -12.05 13.21
N GLU A 207 7.17 -11.25 12.81
CA GLU A 207 8.43 -11.07 13.54
C GLU A 207 8.53 -9.73 14.31
N ALA A 208 7.74 -8.73 13.93
CA ALA A 208 7.80 -7.37 14.50
C ALA A 208 6.94 -7.20 15.76
N ILE A 209 5.95 -8.07 15.96
CA ILE A 209 5.13 -8.09 17.18
C ILE A 209 6.00 -8.43 18.41
N ASP A 210 7.14 -9.10 18.23
CA ASP A 210 7.96 -9.55 19.36
C ASP A 210 9.05 -8.57 19.84
N LYS A 211 9.26 -7.40 19.19
CA LYS A 211 10.56 -6.70 19.35
C LYS A 211 10.64 -5.24 19.76
N GLU A 212 9.58 -4.46 19.97
CA GLU A 212 9.75 -3.10 20.51
C GLU A 212 8.73 -2.69 21.60
N ASN A 213 8.96 -3.22 22.81
CA ASN A 213 8.59 -2.69 24.15
C ASN A 213 7.11 -2.36 24.50
N PRO A 214 6.73 -2.55 25.78
CA PRO A 214 5.46 -3.16 26.15
C PRO A 214 4.43 -2.10 26.55
N VAL A 215 3.38 -1.96 25.76
CA VAL A 215 2.05 -1.93 26.39
C VAL A 215 1.78 -3.38 26.73
N GLU A 216 1.61 -3.74 28.02
CA GLU A 216 1.49 -5.14 28.49
C GLU A 216 0.69 -6.02 27.51
N GLU A 217 1.40 -6.77 26.67
CA GLU A 217 0.85 -7.58 25.58
C GLU A 217 0.07 -8.80 26.08
N SER A 218 0.02 -9.02 27.40
CA SER A 218 -0.86 -9.97 28.05
C SER A 218 -2.36 -9.65 27.81
N GLY A 219 -2.69 -8.43 27.38
CA GLY A 219 -4.04 -8.00 27.02
C GLY A 219 -4.43 -8.22 25.55
N ILE A 220 -3.49 -8.24 24.59
CA ILE A 220 -3.81 -8.33 23.15
C ILE A 220 -4.43 -9.70 22.80
N ASN A 221 -3.98 -10.76 23.47
CA ASN A 221 -4.58 -12.10 23.35
C ASN A 221 -5.99 -12.23 23.97
N ARG A 222 -6.45 -11.23 24.74
CA ARG A 222 -7.80 -11.19 25.33
C ARG A 222 -8.80 -10.35 24.53
N LEU A 223 -8.37 -9.72 23.43
CA LEU A 223 -9.20 -8.87 22.59
C LEU A 223 -9.47 -9.56 21.23
N PRO A 224 -10.41 -10.52 21.16
CA PRO A 224 -10.69 -11.27 19.93
C PRO A 224 -11.13 -10.36 18.76
N TYR A 225 -11.73 -9.21 19.06
CA TYR A 225 -12.07 -8.20 18.06
C TYR A 225 -10.85 -7.50 17.47
N LEU A 226 -9.88 -7.12 18.30
CA LEU A 226 -8.63 -6.55 17.84
C LEU A 226 -7.86 -7.55 16.98
N GLN A 227 -7.83 -8.82 17.39
CA GLN A 227 -7.24 -9.88 16.55
C GLN A 227 -7.96 -10.03 15.21
N SER A 228 -9.28 -9.88 15.18
CA SER A 228 -10.07 -9.95 13.94
C SER A 228 -9.83 -8.73 13.04
N ILE A 229 -9.65 -7.54 13.62
CA ILE A 229 -9.31 -6.30 12.92
C ILE A 229 -7.89 -6.35 12.36
N ILE A 230 -6.91 -6.77 13.17
CA ILE A 230 -5.54 -7.03 12.74
C ILE A 230 -5.56 -8.05 11.62
N LYS A 231 -6.19 -9.21 11.82
CA LYS A 231 -6.32 -10.23 10.78
C LYS A 231 -6.94 -9.64 9.51
N GLU A 232 -8.07 -8.95 9.56
CA GLU A 232 -8.71 -8.39 8.37
C GLU A 232 -7.83 -7.34 7.67
N THR A 233 -7.21 -6.45 8.45
CA THR A 233 -6.32 -5.39 7.94
C THR A 233 -5.10 -5.98 7.25
N PHE A 234 -4.45 -6.98 7.85
CA PHE A 234 -3.30 -7.66 7.26
C PHE A 234 -3.69 -8.71 6.22
N ARG A 235 -4.96 -9.10 6.16
CA ARG A 235 -5.50 -9.98 5.14
C ARG A 235 -5.87 -9.22 3.87
N MET A 236 -6.20 -7.93 3.96
CA MET A 236 -6.20 -7.00 2.81
C MET A 236 -4.79 -6.77 2.23
N HIS A 237 -3.73 -7.19 2.94
CA HIS A 237 -2.35 -7.20 2.46
C HIS A 237 -1.63 -8.55 2.75
N PRO A 238 -1.86 -9.68 2.05
CA PRO A 238 -1.32 -11.04 2.26
C PRO A 238 0.11 -11.28 1.77
N ALA A 239 0.79 -12.19 2.48
CA ALA A 239 2.07 -12.73 2.03
C ALA A 239 1.74 -13.76 0.96
N VAL A 240 2.32 -13.62 -0.23
CA VAL A 240 1.92 -14.38 -1.43
C VAL A 240 2.26 -15.88 -1.26
N PRO A 241 1.27 -16.78 -1.02
CA PRO A 241 1.57 -18.18 -0.68
C PRO A 241 1.83 -19.06 -1.92
N LEU A 242 1.56 -18.57 -3.13
CA LEU A 242 1.40 -19.40 -4.34
C LEU A 242 2.41 -19.15 -5.48
N LEU A 243 3.64 -18.71 -5.15
CA LEU A 243 4.71 -18.59 -6.15
C LEU A 243 5.47 -19.91 -6.33
N LEU A 244 5.97 -20.16 -7.55
CA LEU A 244 6.90 -21.27 -7.82
C LEU A 244 8.12 -21.18 -6.87
N ARG A 245 8.64 -22.30 -6.34
CA ARG A 245 9.77 -22.33 -5.37
C ARG A 245 10.99 -21.49 -5.78
N HIS A 246 11.33 -21.41 -7.06
CA HIS A 246 12.42 -20.55 -7.56
C HIS A 246 12.04 -19.05 -7.61
N GLN A 247 10.76 -18.73 -7.76
CA GLN A 247 10.25 -17.35 -7.69
C GLN A 247 10.02 -16.89 -6.25
N GLN A 248 9.67 -17.81 -5.34
CA GLN A 248 9.70 -17.57 -3.90
C GLN A 248 11.11 -17.22 -3.46
N ALA A 249 12.14 -17.96 -3.89
CA ALA A 249 13.53 -17.64 -3.58
C ALA A 249 13.93 -16.25 -4.11
N LEU A 250 13.64 -15.91 -5.38
CA LEU A 250 13.96 -14.57 -5.91
C LEU A 250 13.21 -13.45 -5.16
N MET A 251 11.91 -13.64 -4.90
CA MET A 251 11.08 -12.63 -4.23
C MET A 251 11.40 -12.52 -2.73
N LEU A 252 11.75 -13.62 -2.05
CA LEU A 252 12.28 -13.57 -0.68
C LEU A 252 13.65 -12.92 -0.66
N THR A 253 14.57 -13.24 -1.57
CA THR A 253 15.91 -12.61 -1.58
C THR A 253 15.83 -11.11 -1.87
N PHE A 254 14.89 -10.64 -2.70
CA PHE A 254 14.69 -9.21 -2.95
C PHE A 254 13.85 -8.51 -1.86
N ALA A 255 12.87 -9.19 -1.25
CA ALA A 255 12.09 -8.64 -0.12
C ALA A 255 12.90 -8.59 1.19
N LEU A 256 13.80 -9.54 1.43
CA LEU A 256 14.72 -9.55 2.58
C LEU A 256 15.79 -8.44 2.48
N ASP A 257 16.02 -7.88 1.29
CA ASP A 257 17.06 -6.87 1.07
C ASP A 257 16.49 -5.42 1.10
N ASP A 258 15.18 -5.23 0.91
CA ASP A 258 14.51 -3.92 0.87
C ASP A 258 13.54 -3.72 2.06
N GLY A 259 13.93 -4.14 3.27
CA GLY A 259 13.18 -4.00 4.53
C GLY A 259 12.79 -2.56 4.94
N TYR A 260 13.14 -1.54 4.17
CA TYR A 260 12.85 -0.13 4.47
C TYR A 260 11.48 0.34 3.97
N ALA A 261 11.08 -0.07 2.75
CA ALA A 261 9.73 0.21 2.24
C ALA A 261 8.66 -0.48 3.09
N GLN A 262 9.06 -1.64 3.58
CA GLN A 262 8.35 -2.53 4.46
C GLN A 262 7.99 -1.87 5.79
N ASP A 263 9.03 -1.45 6.50
CA ASP A 263 8.98 -0.79 7.80
C ASP A 263 8.13 0.49 7.72
N CYS A 264 8.26 1.27 6.64
CA CYS A 264 7.44 2.45 6.40
C CYS A 264 5.92 2.13 6.37
N PHE A 265 5.52 1.12 5.59
CA PHE A 265 4.12 0.69 5.48
C PHE A 265 3.57 0.17 6.81
N TYR A 266 4.34 -0.66 7.52
CA TYR A 266 3.92 -1.20 8.81
C TYR A 266 3.83 -0.14 9.88
N ARG A 267 4.77 0.81 9.95
CA ARG A 267 4.69 1.96 10.86
C ARG A 267 3.42 2.76 10.64
N MET A 268 3.02 3.00 9.38
CA MET A 268 1.76 3.70 9.08
C MET A 268 0.54 2.91 9.59
N LEU A 269 0.54 1.59 9.39
CA LEU A 269 -0.56 0.73 9.81
C LEU A 269 -0.66 0.60 11.34
N HIS A 270 0.47 0.43 12.02
CA HIS A 270 0.55 0.42 13.48
C HIS A 270 0.08 1.75 14.07
N LEU A 271 0.42 2.88 13.44
CA LEU A 271 -0.08 4.19 13.84
C LEU A 271 -1.62 4.23 13.73
N ILE A 272 -2.20 3.85 12.60
CA ILE A 272 -3.66 3.82 12.42
C ILE A 272 -4.34 2.97 13.51
N LEU A 273 -3.89 1.73 13.66
CA LEU A 273 -4.48 0.78 14.62
C LEU A 273 -4.35 1.31 16.06
N ARG A 274 -3.20 1.84 16.44
CA ARG A 274 -2.98 2.41 17.77
C ARG A 274 -3.93 3.56 18.07
N TYR A 275 -4.13 4.48 17.13
CA TYR A 275 -5.03 5.61 17.33
C TYR A 275 -6.49 5.17 17.41
N LEU A 276 -6.90 4.26 16.55
CA LEU A 276 -8.24 3.68 16.57
C LEU A 276 -8.53 3.00 17.93
N ILE A 277 -7.64 2.15 18.42
CA ILE A 277 -7.81 1.43 19.69
C ILE A 277 -7.82 2.38 20.90
N ASN A 278 -6.99 3.41 20.88
CA ASN A 278 -6.88 4.32 22.02
C ASN A 278 -8.02 5.33 22.11
N CYS A 279 -8.67 5.66 20.99
CA CYS A 279 -9.73 6.68 20.95
C CYS A 279 -11.14 6.08 21.04
N PHE A 280 -11.31 4.79 20.74
CA PHE A 280 -12.63 4.17 20.65
C PHE A 280 -12.67 2.76 21.23
N ASP A 281 -13.78 2.46 21.90
CA ASP A 281 -14.28 1.13 22.19
C ASP A 281 -15.09 0.60 20.99
N TRP A 282 -15.13 -0.73 20.84
CA TRP A 282 -15.61 -1.38 19.63
C TRP A 282 -16.72 -2.38 19.94
N LYS A 283 -17.84 -2.30 19.20
CA LYS A 283 -18.91 -3.30 19.20
C LYS A 283 -19.19 -3.74 17.76
N LEU A 284 -19.28 -5.03 17.49
CA LEU A 284 -19.75 -5.49 16.17
C LEU A 284 -21.22 -5.14 15.96
N GLU A 285 -21.54 -4.74 14.74
CA GLU A 285 -22.93 -4.57 14.36
C GLU A 285 -23.67 -5.91 14.45
N GLY A 286 -24.84 -5.91 15.09
CA GLY A 286 -25.69 -7.11 15.22
C GLY A 286 -25.35 -8.07 16.37
N GLU A 287 -24.48 -7.68 17.33
CA GLU A 287 -24.11 -8.51 18.50
C GLU A 287 -23.52 -9.89 18.15
N ILE A 288 -22.94 -10.02 16.96
CA ILE A 288 -22.31 -11.24 16.48
C ILE A 288 -21.12 -11.58 17.39
N SER A 289 -21.08 -12.80 17.93
CA SER A 289 -19.93 -13.23 18.73
C SER A 289 -18.70 -13.47 17.83
N PRO A 290 -17.46 -13.33 18.34
CA PRO A 290 -16.26 -13.54 17.52
C PRO A 290 -16.20 -14.88 16.79
N ASN A 291 -16.85 -15.90 17.33
CA ASN A 291 -16.88 -17.26 16.78
C ASN A 291 -17.93 -17.44 15.67
N GLU A 292 -18.91 -16.53 15.57
CA GLU A 292 -19.97 -16.54 14.55
C GLU A 292 -19.65 -15.61 13.37
N MET A 293 -18.51 -14.91 13.46
CA MET A 293 -18.05 -13.99 12.44
C MET A 293 -17.78 -14.71 11.12
N ASN A 294 -18.35 -14.20 10.02
CA ASN A 294 -18.14 -14.76 8.70
C ASN A 294 -16.74 -14.45 8.17
N MET A 295 -15.79 -15.34 8.49
CA MET A 295 -14.41 -15.23 8.03
C MET A 295 -14.21 -15.74 6.59
N LYS A 296 -15.27 -16.03 5.82
CA LYS A 296 -15.13 -16.55 4.45
C LYS A 296 -14.34 -15.57 3.58
N GLU A 297 -13.49 -16.17 2.77
CA GLU A 297 -12.45 -15.46 2.03
C GLU A 297 -12.79 -15.36 0.55
N LYS A 298 -12.52 -14.20 -0.05
CA LYS A 298 -12.36 -14.07 -1.50
C LYS A 298 -10.86 -14.19 -1.83
N TYR A 299 -10.49 -15.21 -2.60
CA TYR A 299 -9.10 -15.45 -3.00
C TYR A 299 -8.56 -14.33 -3.93
N GLY A 300 -7.35 -13.81 -3.63
CA GLY A 300 -6.64 -12.74 -4.34
C GLY A 300 -5.22 -12.53 -3.79
N ILE A 301 -4.43 -11.55 -4.30
CA ILE A 301 -3.13 -11.17 -3.68
C ILE A 301 -3.44 -10.58 -2.34
N ALA A 302 -4.56 -9.85 -2.23
CA ALA A 302 -5.33 -9.45 -1.06
C ALA A 302 -6.46 -10.44 -0.77
N VAL A 303 -6.52 -10.97 0.44
CA VAL A 303 -7.63 -11.82 0.89
C VAL A 303 -8.65 -10.88 1.55
N GLN A 304 -9.84 -10.80 0.99
CA GLN A 304 -10.89 -9.90 1.48
C GLN A 304 -12.02 -10.71 2.13
N MET A 305 -12.74 -10.14 3.11
CA MET A 305 -13.95 -10.80 3.57
C MET A 305 -14.96 -10.78 2.44
N VAL A 306 -15.69 -11.90 2.30
CA VAL A 306 -16.89 -11.92 1.46
C VAL A 306 -17.89 -10.88 1.98
N GLU A 307 -17.95 -10.67 3.30
CA GLU A 307 -18.77 -9.67 3.97
C GLU A 307 -17.90 -8.77 4.85
N PRO A 308 -17.80 -7.46 4.56
CA PRO A 308 -16.91 -6.57 5.32
C PRO A 308 -17.32 -6.50 6.80
N LEU A 309 -16.33 -6.43 7.70
CA LEU A 309 -16.57 -6.25 9.12
C LEU A 309 -17.19 -4.88 9.40
N LEU A 310 -18.37 -4.88 9.99
CA LEU A 310 -19.09 -3.69 10.44
C LEU A 310 -18.96 -3.54 11.96
N ALA A 311 -18.50 -2.39 12.41
CA ALA A 311 -18.36 -2.09 13.83
C ALA A 311 -18.93 -0.72 14.17
N ILE A 312 -19.67 -0.69 15.27
CA ILE A 312 -20.13 0.51 15.94
C ILE A 312 -19.04 0.92 16.92
N LEU A 313 -18.70 2.21 16.88
CA LEU A 313 -17.65 2.79 17.70
C LEU A 313 -18.23 3.62 18.82
N ILE A 314 -17.55 3.57 19.97
CA ILE A 314 -17.93 4.28 21.19
C ILE A 314 -16.69 5.05 21.65
N LEU A 315 -16.80 6.36 21.90
CA LEU A 315 -15.67 7.15 22.39
C LEU A 315 -15.27 6.69 23.80
N VAL A 316 -13.95 6.55 24.01
CA VAL A 316 -13.33 6.25 25.32
C VAL A 316 -13.02 7.54 26.07
#